data_AF-A0A4Q0QFB5-F1
#
_entry.id   AF-A0A4Q0QFB5-F1
#
_cell.length_a   1.000
_cell.length_b   1.000
_cell.length_c   1.000
_cell.angle_alpha   90.00
_cell.angle_beta   90.00
_cell.angle_gamma   90.00
#
_symmetry.space_group_name_H-M   'P 1'
#
loop_
_entity.id
_entity.type
_entity.pdbx_description
1 polymer ?
#
loop_
_entity_poly.entity_id
_entity_poly.type
_entity_poly.pdbx_seq_one_letter_code
_entity_poly.pdbx_strand_id
1 'polypeptide(L)' 'MRRTILTLASFATLIAASLSAAPAQAANDRYCLQGRQWGYPGNCQFASYQQCAATASGTSAYCGINPRYAYSQPYHY' A
#
# COMPACT_ATOMS: atom_id res chain seq x y z
N MET A 1 19.59 31.20 46.94
CA MET A 1 18.74 30.07 46.53
C MET A 1 17.98 30.48 45.26
N ARG A 2 18.52 30.66 44.05
CA ARG A 2 19.57 30.01 43.23
C ARG A 2 19.23 28.65 42.62
N ARG A 3 17.98 28.16 42.68
CA ARG A 3 17.63 26.84 42.08
C ARG A 3 16.19 26.64 41.58
N THR A 4 15.40 27.68 41.33
CA THR A 4 13.97 27.49 40.93
C THR A 4 13.57 28.12 39.60
N ILE A 5 14.52 28.67 38.81
CA ILE A 5 14.22 29.41 37.57
C ILE A 5 14.74 28.65 36.32
N LEU A 6 14.87 27.33 36.37
CA LEU A 6 15.48 26.54 35.29
C LEU A 6 14.71 25.23 35.02
N THR A 7 13.40 25.30 34.85
CA THR A 7 12.63 24.15 34.34
C THR A 7 11.46 24.57 33.44
N LEU A 8 11.66 25.59 32.60
CA LEU A 8 10.79 25.86 31.45
C LEU A 8 11.65 25.93 30.19
N ALA A 9 12.32 24.82 29.89
CA ALA A 9 13.02 24.67 28.63
C ALA A 9 12.72 23.28 28.07
N SER A 10 11.82 23.29 27.09
CA SER A 10 12.03 22.54 25.85
C SER A 10 11.92 21.02 25.93
N PHE A 11 10.71 20.51 25.81
CA PHE A 11 10.52 19.27 25.06
C PHE A 11 9.68 19.58 23.83
N ALA A 12 10.42 19.94 22.79
CA ALA A 12 9.94 20.18 21.45
C ALA A 12 9.07 19.00 21.00
N THR A 13 7.92 19.36 20.46
CA THR A 13 6.97 18.50 19.76
C THR A 13 7.69 17.64 18.73
N LEU A 14 7.81 16.33 19.00
CA LEU A 14 8.17 15.34 17.99
C LEU A 14 6.94 15.09 17.11
N ILE A 15 6.64 16.02 16.20
CA ILE A 15 5.80 15.73 15.04
C ILE A 15 6.75 15.08 14.04
N ALA A 16 7.01 13.79 14.23
CA ALA A 16 7.67 12.97 13.23
C ALA A 16 6.71 12.83 12.05
N ALA A 17 6.86 13.78 11.14
CA ALA A 17 6.61 13.70 9.71
C ALA A 17 5.91 12.39 9.30
N SER A 18 4.58 12.38 9.34
CA SER A 18 3.78 11.46 8.54
C SER A 18 3.91 11.89 7.08
N LEU A 19 5.11 11.77 6.51
CA LEU A 19 5.23 11.63 5.07
C LEU A 19 4.46 10.36 4.78
N SER A 20 3.24 10.55 4.30
CA SER A 20 2.60 9.58 3.44
C SER A 20 3.57 9.46 2.27
N ALA A 21 4.52 8.52 2.39
CA ALA A 21 5.17 7.98 1.22
C ALA A 21 3.99 7.47 0.39
N ALA A 22 3.56 8.27 -0.58
CA ALA A 22 2.80 7.73 -1.69
C ALA A 22 3.67 6.56 -2.13
N PRO A 23 3.20 5.30 -1.97
CA PRO A 23 4.05 4.17 -2.30
C PRO A 23 4.44 4.45 -3.73
N ALA A 24 5.75 4.66 -3.99
CA ALA A 24 6.23 4.76 -5.34
C ALA A 24 5.66 3.50 -5.98
N GLN A 25 4.66 3.66 -6.85
CA GLN A 25 4.00 2.54 -7.48
C GLN A 25 5.04 2.01 -8.46
N ALA A 26 6.02 1.26 -7.94
CA ALA A 26 6.63 0.18 -8.67
C ALA A 26 5.47 -0.50 -9.38
N ALA A 27 5.59 -0.71 -10.69
CA ALA A 27 4.58 -1.23 -11.61
C ALA A 27 4.17 -2.67 -11.25
N ASN A 28 3.74 -2.82 -10.01
CA ASN A 28 3.41 -4.00 -9.27
C ASN A 28 1.89 -4.07 -9.21
N ASP A 29 1.19 -3.58 -10.21
CA ASP A 29 -0.26 -3.57 -10.28
C ASP A 29 -0.77 -4.55 -11.32
N ARG A 30 0.06 -5.51 -11.77
CA ARG A 30 -0.34 -6.52 -12.75
C ARG A 30 -1.37 -7.50 -12.17
N TYR A 31 -1.28 -7.82 -10.88
CA TYR A 31 -2.16 -8.77 -10.21
C TYR A 31 -2.86 -8.13 -9.01
N CYS A 32 -4.12 -8.50 -8.83
CA CYS A 32 -4.98 -8.04 -7.76
C CYS A 32 -5.46 -9.19 -6.88
N LEU A 33 -5.40 -8.98 -5.57
CA LEU A 33 -6.04 -9.85 -4.59
C LEU A 33 -7.54 -9.50 -4.53
N GLN A 34 -8.38 -10.44 -4.92
CA GLN A 34 -9.82 -10.30 -5.11
C GLN A 34 -10.59 -11.21 -4.16
N GLY A 35 -11.82 -10.85 -3.83
CA GLY A 35 -12.67 -11.63 -2.93
C GLY A 35 -13.69 -10.74 -2.23
N ARG A 36 -14.61 -11.31 -1.44
CA ARG A 36 -15.68 -10.52 -0.79
C ARG A 36 -15.17 -9.33 0.03
N GLN A 37 -14.00 -9.45 0.66
CA GLN A 37 -13.43 -8.39 1.48
C GLN A 37 -12.69 -7.31 0.67
N TRP A 38 -12.21 -7.66 -0.52
CA TRP A 38 -11.41 -6.77 -1.37
C TRP A 38 -12.22 -6.11 -2.50
N GLY A 39 -13.35 -6.72 -2.89
CA GLY A 39 -14.16 -6.26 -4.02
C GLY A 39 -13.47 -6.44 -5.37
N TYR A 40 -13.91 -5.66 -6.37
CA TYR A 40 -13.33 -5.61 -7.71
C TYR A 40 -12.86 -4.18 -8.02
N PRO A 41 -11.63 -3.97 -8.54
CA PRO A 41 -10.66 -4.99 -8.96
C PRO A 41 -9.89 -5.65 -7.81
N GLY A 42 -10.09 -5.20 -6.56
CA GLY A 42 -9.39 -5.71 -5.38
C GLY A 42 -8.10 -4.95 -5.06
N ASN A 43 -7.18 -5.61 -4.37
CA ASN A 43 -5.91 -5.03 -3.96
C ASN A 43 -4.79 -5.32 -4.98
N CYS A 44 -4.45 -4.34 -5.82
CA CYS A 44 -3.56 -4.49 -6.97
C CYS A 44 -2.12 -4.02 -6.71
N GLN A 45 -1.46 -4.59 -5.70
CA GLN A 45 -0.06 -4.25 -5.31
C GLN A 45 0.94 -5.36 -5.62
N PHE A 46 0.49 -6.40 -6.35
CA PHE A 46 1.31 -7.55 -6.70
C PHE A 46 1.83 -7.48 -8.14
N ALA A 47 3.15 -7.55 -8.29
CA ALA A 47 3.82 -7.62 -9.59
C ALA A 47 3.73 -9.00 -10.24
N SER A 48 3.61 -10.05 -9.42
CA SER A 48 3.56 -11.45 -9.83
C SER A 48 2.38 -12.18 -9.21
N TYR A 49 1.87 -13.19 -9.92
CA TYR A 49 0.78 -14.02 -9.44
C TYR A 49 1.17 -14.75 -8.15
N GLN A 50 2.42 -15.23 -8.06
CA GLN A 50 2.93 -15.98 -6.92
C GLN A 50 2.93 -15.14 -5.63
N GLN A 51 3.33 -13.86 -5.71
CA GLN A 51 3.25 -12.95 -4.56
C GLN A 51 1.81 -12.75 -4.11
N CYS A 52 0.90 -12.52 -5.06
CA CYS A 52 -0.52 -12.39 -4.75
C CYS A 52 -1.06 -13.68 -4.11
N ALA A 53 -0.75 -14.85 -4.68
CA ALA A 53 -1.24 -16.15 -4.22
C ALA A 53 -0.71 -16.49 -2.82
N ALA A 54 0.54 -16.12 -2.51
CA ALA A 54 1.09 -16.24 -1.17
C ALA A 54 0.31 -15.40 -0.16
N THR A 55 -0.10 -14.18 -0.52
CA THR A 55 -0.97 -13.34 0.33
C THR A 55 -2.40 -13.85 0.40
N ALA A 56 -2.92 -14.46 -0.67
CA ALA A 56 -4.25 -15.08 -0.70
C ALA A 56 -4.33 -16.34 0.17
N SER A 57 -3.22 -17.04 0.34
CA SER A 57 -3.14 -18.29 1.09
C SER A 57 -3.69 -18.15 2.51
N GLY A 58 -4.56 -19.07 2.91
CA GLY A 58 -5.23 -19.04 4.22
C GLY A 58 -6.38 -18.03 4.32
N THR A 59 -6.74 -17.35 3.23
CA THR A 59 -7.89 -16.44 3.17
C THR A 59 -8.98 -16.96 2.21
N SER A 60 -10.12 -16.27 2.13
CA SER A 60 -11.14 -16.50 1.10
C SER A 60 -10.92 -15.66 -0.17
N ALA A 61 -9.77 -15.01 -0.29
CA ALA A 61 -9.40 -14.23 -1.47
C ALA A 61 -8.71 -15.12 -2.52
N TYR A 62 -8.69 -14.64 -3.76
CA TYR A 62 -8.02 -15.24 -4.89
C TYR A 62 -7.29 -14.17 -5.70
N CYS A 63 -6.45 -14.58 -6.65
CA CYS A 63 -5.67 -13.65 -7.46
C CYS A 63 -6.19 -13.56 -8.88
N GLY A 64 -6.42 -12.33 -9.34
CA GLY A 64 -6.83 -12.01 -10.71
C GLY A 64 -5.88 -11.04 -11.37
N ILE A 65 -5.90 -10.98 -12.71
CA ILE A 65 -5.18 -9.94 -13.46
C ILE A 65 -5.88 -8.59 -13.24
N ASN A 66 -5.10 -7.53 -13.12
CA ASN A 66 -5.67 -6.18 -13.04
C ASN A 66 -6.33 -5.82 -14.38
N PRO A 67 -7.62 -5.44 -14.39
CA PRO A 67 -8.29 -5.04 -15.62
C PRO A 67 -7.61 -3.88 -16.33
N ARG A 68 -6.98 -2.95 -15.59
CA ARG A 68 -6.19 -1.86 -16.19
C ARG A 68 -5.03 -2.39 -17.02
N TYR A 69 -4.48 -3.54 -16.64
CA TYR A 69 -3.42 -4.20 -17.39
C TYR A 69 -3.98 -5.06 -18.54
N ALA A 70 -5.13 -5.71 -18.35
CA ALA A 70 -5.78 -6.51 -19.38
C ALA A 70 -6.26 -5.68 -20.58
N TYR A 71 -6.70 -4.44 -20.34
CA TYR A 71 -7.30 -3.57 -21.34
C TYR A 71 -6.42 -2.36 -21.73
N SER A 72 -5.17 -2.29 -21.27
CA SER A 72 -4.25 -1.19 -21.62
C SER A 72 -3.65 -1.31 -23.02
N GLN A 73 -3.80 -2.46 -23.70
CA GLN A 73 -3.38 -2.59 -25.09
C GLN A 73 -4.43 -1.95 -26.00
N PRO A 74 -4.07 -0.89 -26.76
CA PRO A 74 -4.89 -0.47 -27.89
C PRO A 74 -4.97 -1.65 -28.86
N TYR A 75 -6.18 -2.02 -29.28
CA TYR A 75 -6.34 -2.89 -30.44
C TYR A 75 -5.81 -2.10 -31.65
N HIS A 76 -4.54 -2.34 -32.01
CA HIS A 76 -3.98 -1.87 -33.26
C HIS A 76 -4.53 -2.78 -34.37
N TYR A 77 -5.65 -2.39 -34.96
CA TYR A 77 -6.14 -2.89 -36.25
C TYR A 77 -5.50 -2.07 -37.37
#